data_AF-A0A2Z3R4P7-F1
#
_entry.id   AF-A0A2Z3R4P7-F1
#
_cell.length_a   1.000
_cell.length_b   1.000
_cell.length_c   1.000
_cell.angle_alpha   90.00
_cell.angle_beta   90.00
_cell.angle_gamma   90.00
#
_symmetry.space_group_name_H-M   'P 1'
#
loop_
_entity.id
_entity.type
_entity.pdbx_description
1 polymer ?
#
loop_
_entity_poly.entity_id
_entity_poly.type
_entity_poly.pdbx_seq_one_letter_code
_entity_poly.pdbx_strand_id
1 'polypeptide(L)'
;MVKRAASSIQGSPRASSEALVTLKTYCKDTGHAAGNVERWPQSWAGFPDLDVPVGERIVAEFTPFLLTLIAERRTKKTVKKYADYLWILGGEIIHRTHFEERDRRLSGRALILKYIYAQGGPLWNDARYVREHEAYDTVCAHFYRFLTGSEP
;
A
#
# COMPACT_ATOMS: atom_id res chain seq x y z
N MET A 1 32.11 5.19 23.71
CA MET A 1 30.69 5.58 23.65
C MET A 1 30.48 6.41 22.39
N VAL A 2 30.15 5.77 21.26
CA VAL A 2 30.07 6.44 19.95
C VAL A 2 28.62 6.84 19.71
N LYS A 3 28.36 8.16 19.66
CA LYS A 3 27.06 8.72 19.27
C LYS A 3 26.86 8.46 17.77
N ARG A 4 25.90 7.61 17.39
CA ARG A 4 25.43 7.53 16.00
C ARG A 4 24.49 8.70 15.73
N ALA A 5 24.84 9.51 14.75
CA ALA A 5 23.99 10.58 14.22
C ALA A 5 22.76 9.97 13.55
N ALA A 6 21.58 10.49 13.89
CA ALA A 6 20.35 10.21 13.16
C ALA A 6 20.49 10.75 11.74
N SER A 7 20.54 9.86 10.76
CA SER A 7 20.59 10.23 9.34
C SER A 7 19.19 10.67 8.92
N SER A 8 18.97 11.98 8.91
CA SER A 8 17.74 12.61 8.44
C SER A 8 17.70 12.50 6.91
N ILE A 9 16.95 11.52 6.38
CA ILE A 9 16.58 11.51 4.96
C ILE A 9 15.43 12.50 4.78
N GLN A 10 15.75 13.79 4.77
CA GLN A 10 14.86 14.80 4.21
C GLN A 10 15.27 14.99 2.74
N GLY A 11 14.63 14.22 1.86
CA GLY A 11 14.73 14.44 0.42
C GLY A 11 14.18 15.82 0.05
N SER A 12 14.77 16.47 -0.95
CA SER A 12 14.31 17.76 -1.46
C SER A 12 12.83 17.70 -1.87
N PRO A 13 11.99 18.71 -1.55
CA PRO A 13 10.57 18.75 -1.93
C PRO A 13 10.33 18.52 -3.44
N ARG A 14 11.29 18.94 -4.27
CA ARG A 14 11.26 18.74 -5.72
C ARG A 14 11.38 17.26 -6.12
N ALA A 15 12.28 16.52 -5.45
CA ALA A 15 12.45 15.09 -5.70
C ALA A 15 11.20 14.29 -5.29
N SER A 16 10.55 14.67 -4.18
CA SER A 16 9.27 14.09 -3.77
C SER A 16 8.14 14.39 -4.76
N SER A 17 8.09 15.60 -5.33
CA SER A 17 7.12 15.98 -6.37
C SER A 17 7.32 15.19 -7.67
N GLU A 18 8.55 15.02 -8.13
CA GLU A 18 8.86 14.25 -9.35
C GLU A 18 8.54 12.75 -9.18
N ALA A 19 8.81 12.19 -7.99
CA ALA A 19 8.48 10.81 -7.67
C ALA A 19 6.96 10.58 -7.65
N LEU A 20 6.16 11.53 -7.15
CA LEU A 20 4.69 11.48 -7.21
C LEU A 20 4.17 11.51 -8.66
N VAL A 21 4.73 12.36 -9.52
CA VAL A 21 4.38 12.40 -10.96
C VAL A 21 4.72 11.06 -11.63
N THR A 22 5.86 10.47 -11.27
CA THR A 22 6.29 9.15 -11.76
C THR A 22 5.34 8.06 -11.30
N LEU A 23 4.96 8.05 -10.02
CA LEU A 23 4.00 7.10 -9.47
C LEU A 23 2.66 7.18 -10.19
N LYS A 24 2.11 8.39 -10.37
CA LYS A 24 0.89 8.60 -11.15
C LYS A 24 1.03 8.03 -12.56
N THR A 25 2.18 8.24 -13.21
CA THR A 25 2.45 7.72 -14.57
C THR A 25 2.54 6.19 -14.60
N TYR A 26 3.11 5.57 -13.58
CA TYR A 26 3.20 4.10 -13.49
C TYR A 26 1.82 3.47 -13.23
N CYS A 27 0.97 4.13 -12.44
CA CYS A 27 -0.34 3.65 -12.05
C CYS A 27 -1.47 3.97 -13.05
N LYS A 28 -1.26 4.85 -14.04
CA LYS A 28 -2.27 5.19 -15.08
C LYS A 28 -2.86 3.98 -15.79
N ASP A 29 -2.06 2.93 -15.99
CA ASP A 29 -2.43 1.77 -16.79
C ASP A 29 -2.84 0.55 -15.94
N THR A 30 -3.04 0.68 -14.62
CA THR A 30 -3.44 -0.47 -13.79
C THR A 30 -4.83 -0.94 -14.23
N GLY A 31 -5.01 -2.25 -14.37
CA GLY A 31 -6.21 -2.84 -15.01
C GLY A 31 -7.52 -2.70 -14.23
N HIS A 32 -7.49 -2.12 -13.05
CA HIS A 32 -8.66 -1.80 -12.22
C HIS A 32 -9.17 -0.39 -12.54
N ALA A 33 -10.47 -0.13 -12.29
CA ALA A 33 -11.15 1.16 -12.55
C ALA A 33 -10.47 2.38 -11.89
N ALA A 34 -9.50 2.16 -11.01
CA ALA A 34 -8.76 3.16 -10.26
C ALA A 34 -7.30 3.28 -10.72
N GLY A 35 -7.08 3.56 -12.02
CA GLY A 35 -5.77 3.92 -12.61
C GLY A 35 -5.07 5.15 -12.01
N ASN A 36 -5.46 5.57 -10.81
CA ASN A 36 -4.83 6.59 -10.01
C ASN A 36 -4.99 6.20 -8.55
N VAL A 37 -3.90 6.21 -7.79
CA VAL A 37 -3.87 5.89 -6.36
C VAL A 37 -4.88 6.75 -5.57
N GLU A 38 -5.09 7.99 -6.01
CA GLU A 38 -6.07 8.93 -5.42
C GLU A 38 -7.52 8.47 -5.57
N ARG A 39 -7.81 7.56 -6.52
CA ARG A 39 -9.16 7.01 -6.77
C ARG A 39 -9.40 5.66 -6.11
N TRP A 40 -8.37 5.08 -5.49
CA TRP A 40 -8.46 3.78 -4.85
C TRP A 40 -9.55 3.73 -3.76
N PRO A 41 -9.66 4.73 -2.86
CA PRO A 41 -10.67 4.69 -1.79
C PRO A 41 -12.10 4.58 -2.33
N GLN A 42 -12.42 5.30 -3.40
CA GLN A 42 -13.73 5.27 -4.04
C GLN A 42 -13.98 3.94 -4.76
N SER A 43 -12.92 3.31 -5.30
CA SER A 43 -13.05 2.03 -5.99
C SER A 43 -13.27 0.83 -5.06
N TRP A 44 -12.87 0.94 -3.79
CA TRP A 44 -13.10 -0.10 -2.78
C TRP A 44 -14.43 0.08 -2.04
N ALA A 45 -15.02 1.28 -2.09
CA ALA A 45 -16.16 1.63 -1.27
C ALA A 45 -17.45 0.90 -1.71
N GLY A 46 -18.00 0.08 -0.81
CA GLY A 46 -19.39 -0.38 -0.89
C GLY A 46 -20.36 0.62 -0.25
N PHE A 47 -19.91 1.32 0.79
CA PHE A 47 -20.62 2.39 1.50
C PHE A 47 -19.75 3.65 1.52
N PRO A 48 -19.90 4.56 0.54
CA PRO A 48 -18.98 5.69 0.35
C PRO A 48 -18.69 6.53 1.60
N ASP A 49 -19.73 6.85 2.38
CA ASP A 49 -19.60 7.69 3.59
C ASP A 49 -18.77 7.03 4.71
N LEU A 50 -18.67 5.71 4.70
CA LEU A 50 -17.97 4.93 5.73
C LEU A 50 -16.63 4.39 5.24
N ASP A 51 -16.55 4.00 3.97
CA ASP A 51 -15.41 3.28 3.41
C ASP A 51 -14.36 4.22 2.84
N VAL A 52 -14.76 5.33 2.20
CA VAL A 52 -13.81 6.28 1.60
C VAL A 52 -12.86 6.87 2.64
N PRO A 53 -13.31 7.33 3.83
CA PRO A 53 -12.40 7.85 4.85
C PRO A 53 -11.40 6.78 5.34
N VAL A 54 -11.80 5.51 5.38
CA VAL A 54 -10.90 4.40 5.74
C VAL A 54 -9.88 4.17 4.63
N GLY A 55 -10.35 4.14 3.37
CA GLY A 55 -9.51 3.97 2.19
C GLY A 55 -8.46 5.08 2.04
N GLU A 56 -8.81 6.33 2.33
CA GLU A 56 -7.86 7.46 2.32
C GLU A 56 -6.72 7.26 3.31
N ARG A 57 -7.03 6.78 4.53
CA ARG A 57 -5.99 6.47 5.53
C ARG A 57 -5.10 5.31 5.09
N ILE A 58 -5.65 4.31 4.39
CA ILE A 58 -4.87 3.20 3.84
C ILE A 58 -3.93 3.70 2.74
N VAL A 59 -4.44 4.49 1.79
CA VAL A 59 -3.66 5.06 0.68
C VAL A 59 -2.51 5.96 1.18
N ALA A 60 -2.73 6.69 2.28
CA ALA A 60 -1.69 7.50 2.91
C ALA A 60 -0.48 6.67 3.37
N GLU A 61 -0.67 5.41 3.75
CA GLU A 61 0.43 4.49 4.13
C GLU A 61 1.04 3.77 2.92
N PHE A 62 0.24 3.46 1.90
CA PHE A 62 0.74 2.83 0.65
C PHE A 62 1.64 3.76 -0.16
N THR A 63 1.31 5.06 -0.19
CA THR A 63 1.99 6.03 -1.07
C THR A 63 3.49 6.15 -0.74
N PRO A 64 3.92 6.36 0.52
CA PRO A 64 5.34 6.40 0.86
C PRO A 64 6.12 5.13 0.45
N PHE A 65 5.53 3.96 0.62
CA PHE A 65 6.14 2.69 0.21
C PHE A 65 6.32 2.59 -1.30
N LEU A 66 5.32 2.96 -2.09
CA LEU A 66 5.45 2.98 -3.55
C LEU A 66 6.51 3.99 -4.01
N LEU A 67 6.66 5.11 -3.30
CA LEU A 67 7.70 6.09 -3.57
C LEU A 67 9.11 5.56 -3.24
N THR A 68 9.28 4.71 -2.21
CA THR A 68 10.59 4.10 -1.94
C THR A 68 11.01 3.15 -3.05
N LEU A 69 10.09 2.38 -3.62
CA LEU A 69 10.38 1.52 -4.78
C LEU A 69 10.88 2.34 -5.99
N ILE A 70 10.33 3.53 -6.21
CA ILE A 70 10.79 4.43 -7.27
C ILE A 70 12.19 4.98 -6.93
N ALA A 71 12.42 5.38 -5.68
CA ALA A 71 13.73 5.86 -5.22
C ALA A 71 14.82 4.78 -5.33
N GLU A 72 14.46 3.52 -5.11
CA GLU A 72 15.31 2.33 -5.34
C GLU A 72 15.51 1.99 -6.82
N ARG A 73 14.99 2.80 -7.74
CA ARG A 73 15.07 2.61 -9.20
C ARG A 73 14.46 1.28 -9.67
N ARG A 74 13.42 0.79 -8.99
CA ARG A 74 12.64 -0.36 -9.48
C ARG A 74 11.99 -0.01 -10.82
N THR A 75 11.87 -1.02 -11.67
CA THR A 75 11.27 -0.84 -13.01
C THR A 75 9.79 -0.45 -12.93
N LYS A 76 9.25 0.25 -13.95
CA LYS A 76 7.80 0.53 -14.07
C LYS A 76 6.96 -0.73 -13.86
N LYS A 77 7.38 -1.86 -14.46
CA LYS A 77 6.68 -3.15 -14.34
C LYS A 77 6.62 -3.63 -12.90
N THR A 78 7.71 -3.51 -12.15
CA THR A 78 7.77 -3.91 -10.74
C THR A 78 6.89 -3.02 -9.87
N VAL A 79 7.02 -1.69 -9.98
CA VAL A 79 6.21 -0.76 -9.17
C VAL A 79 4.72 -0.93 -9.48
N LYS A 80 4.35 -1.11 -10.75
CA LYS A 80 2.97 -1.41 -11.15
C LYS A 80 2.46 -2.69 -10.50
N LYS A 81 3.22 -3.78 -10.55
CA LYS A 81 2.86 -5.06 -9.91
C LYS A 81 2.63 -4.88 -8.40
N TYR A 82 3.48 -4.11 -7.72
CA TYR A 82 3.30 -3.81 -6.31
C TYR A 82 2.04 -2.98 -6.07
N ALA A 83 1.79 -1.95 -6.88
CA ALA A 83 0.59 -1.14 -6.80
C ALA A 83 -0.69 -1.96 -7.02
N ASP A 84 -0.69 -2.90 -7.98
CA ASP A 84 -1.81 -3.79 -8.25
C ASP A 84 -2.14 -4.66 -7.01
N TYR A 85 -1.13 -5.24 -6.35
CA TYR A 85 -1.33 -6.02 -5.14
C TYR A 85 -1.71 -5.19 -3.91
N LEU A 86 -1.20 -3.96 -3.78
CA LEU A 86 -1.66 -3.05 -2.72
C LEU A 86 -3.10 -2.61 -2.96
N TRP A 87 -3.52 -2.45 -4.22
CA TRP A 87 -4.91 -2.17 -4.54
C TRP A 87 -5.84 -3.30 -4.06
N ILE A 88 -5.44 -4.55 -4.29
CA ILE A 88 -6.14 -5.74 -3.76
C ILE A 88 -6.16 -5.75 -2.23
N LEU A 89 -5.01 -5.52 -1.58
CA LEU A 89 -4.90 -5.46 -0.13
C LEU A 89 -5.87 -4.43 0.47
N GLY A 90 -5.95 -3.24 -0.12
CA GLY A 90 -6.88 -2.19 0.32
C GLY A 90 -8.34 -2.64 0.24
N GLY A 91 -8.74 -3.28 -0.86
CA GLY A 91 -10.07 -3.85 -1.01
C GLY A 91 -10.39 -4.92 0.03
N GLU A 92 -9.47 -5.86 0.27
CA GLU A 92 -9.64 -6.91 1.29
C GLU A 92 -9.73 -6.34 2.71
N ILE A 93 -8.97 -5.29 3.04
CA ILE A 93 -9.08 -4.60 4.33
C ILE A 93 -10.45 -3.92 4.46
N ILE A 94 -10.88 -3.15 3.46
CA ILE A 94 -12.20 -2.48 3.47
C ILE A 94 -13.32 -3.50 3.65
N HIS A 95 -13.30 -4.58 2.87
CA HIS A 95 -14.26 -5.68 2.99
C HIS A 95 -14.29 -6.25 4.41
N ARG A 96 -13.13 -6.44 5.06
CA ARG A 96 -13.06 -6.94 6.45
C ARG A 96 -13.60 -5.94 7.48
N THR A 97 -13.44 -4.63 7.26
CA THR A 97 -14.03 -3.62 8.16
C THR A 97 -15.57 -3.61 8.15
N HIS A 98 -16.21 -4.23 7.15
CA HIS A 98 -17.67 -4.43 7.17
C HIS A 98 -18.09 -5.48 8.19
N PHE A 99 -17.26 -6.47 8.47
CA PHE A 99 -17.53 -7.50 9.48
C PHE A 99 -17.07 -7.07 10.88
N GLU A 100 -16.10 -6.16 10.98
CA GLU A 100 -15.59 -5.62 12.25
C GLU A 100 -15.59 -4.09 12.23
N GLU A 101 -16.77 -3.49 12.43
CA GLU A 101 -16.97 -2.03 12.30
C GLU A 101 -16.05 -1.19 13.21
N ARG A 102 -15.61 -1.74 14.34
CA ARG A 102 -14.67 -1.08 15.27
C ARG A 102 -13.35 -0.73 14.58
N ASP A 103 -12.96 -1.49 13.56
CA ASP A 103 -11.72 -1.28 12.82
C ASP A 103 -11.73 0.00 11.99
N ARG A 104 -12.92 0.51 11.65
CA ARG A 104 -13.07 1.81 10.97
C ARG A 104 -12.52 2.98 11.79
N ARG A 105 -12.32 2.80 13.09
CA ARG A 105 -11.76 3.83 13.99
C ARG A 105 -10.23 3.77 14.09
N LEU A 106 -9.60 2.72 13.57
CA LEU A 106 -8.16 2.58 13.58
C LEU A 106 -7.51 3.60 12.62
N SER A 107 -6.30 4.03 12.98
CA SER A 107 -5.42 4.74 12.05
C SER A 107 -5.07 3.83 10.87
N GLY A 108 -4.66 4.42 9.73
CA GLY A 108 -4.28 3.64 8.54
C GLY A 108 -3.23 2.58 8.86
N ARG A 109 -2.15 2.98 9.54
CA ARG A 109 -1.10 2.04 9.95
C ARG A 109 -1.58 0.92 10.87
N ALA A 110 -2.35 1.26 11.91
CA ALA A 110 -2.84 0.26 12.87
C ALA A 110 -3.82 -0.72 12.20
N LEU A 111 -4.67 -0.22 11.30
CA LEU A 111 -5.59 -1.03 10.53
C LEU A 111 -4.84 -2.01 9.62
N ILE A 112 -3.85 -1.54 8.88
CA ILE A 112 -3.08 -2.40 7.97
C ILE A 112 -2.31 -3.46 8.76
N LEU A 113 -1.62 -3.07 9.84
CA LEU A 113 -0.86 -4.01 10.68
C LEU A 113 -1.74 -5.03 11.43
N LYS A 114 -3.07 -4.81 11.49
CA LYS A 114 -4.01 -5.84 11.96
C LYS A 114 -4.19 -6.98 10.95
N TYR A 115 -3.97 -6.72 9.66
CA TYR A 115 -4.27 -7.67 8.57
C TYR A 115 -3.06 -8.18 7.81
N ILE A 116 -1.91 -7.52 7.89
CA ILE A 116 -0.66 -7.98 7.27
C ILE A 116 0.39 -8.34 8.32
N TYR A 117 1.24 -9.33 8.00
CA TYR A 117 2.26 -9.88 8.88
C TYR A 117 3.55 -10.18 8.10
N ALA A 118 4.58 -10.64 8.80
CA ALA A 118 5.89 -10.94 8.21
C ALA A 118 5.85 -12.00 7.09
N GLN A 119 4.83 -12.86 7.09
CA GLN A 119 4.62 -13.95 6.13
C GLN A 119 3.68 -13.61 4.98
N GLY A 120 2.91 -12.52 5.03
CA GLY A 120 1.89 -12.25 4.02
C GLY A 120 0.76 -11.32 4.45
N GLY A 121 -0.32 -11.36 3.69
CA GLY A 121 -1.51 -10.53 3.88
C GLY A 121 -2.77 -11.34 4.21
N PRO A 122 -3.94 -10.67 4.25
CA PRO A 122 -5.21 -11.37 4.30
C PRO A 122 -5.41 -12.21 3.03
N LEU A 123 -6.13 -13.34 3.16
CA LEU A 123 -6.53 -14.15 2.01
C LEU A 123 -7.21 -13.28 0.96
N TRP A 124 -6.73 -13.38 -0.28
CA TRP A 124 -7.27 -12.73 -1.48
C TRP A 124 -8.13 -13.76 -2.18
N ASN A 125 -9.46 -13.61 -2.06
CA ASN A 125 -10.42 -14.64 -2.50
C ASN A 125 -10.47 -14.80 -4.02
N ASP A 126 -10.18 -13.75 -4.78
CA ASP A 126 -10.23 -13.76 -6.24
C ASP A 126 -8.92 -14.18 -6.91
N ALA A 127 -7.90 -14.58 -6.13
CA ALA A 127 -6.65 -15.09 -6.68
C ALA A 127 -6.92 -16.34 -7.52
N ARG A 128 -6.53 -16.32 -8.81
CA ARG A 128 -6.84 -17.45 -9.72
C ARG A 128 -5.91 -18.64 -9.51
N TYR A 129 -4.72 -18.38 -8.97
CA TYR A 129 -3.67 -19.39 -8.79
C TYR A 129 -2.92 -19.17 -7.48
N VAL A 130 -2.43 -20.27 -6.89
CA VAL A 130 -1.58 -20.24 -5.68
C VAL A 130 -0.37 -19.32 -5.86
N ARG A 131 0.35 -19.43 -6.99
CA ARG A 131 1.51 -18.57 -7.31
C ARG A 131 1.21 -17.07 -7.33
N GLU A 132 -0.03 -16.71 -7.66
CA GLU A 132 -0.47 -15.32 -7.72
C GLU A 132 -0.72 -14.80 -6.29
N HIS A 133 -1.33 -15.63 -5.45
CA HIS A 133 -1.48 -15.36 -4.03
C HIS A 133 -0.14 -15.27 -3.29
N GLU A 134 0.81 -16.17 -3.56
CA GLU A 134 2.17 -16.13 -3.01
C GLU A 134 2.92 -14.83 -3.38
N ALA A 135 2.72 -14.36 -4.61
CA ALA A 135 3.30 -13.09 -5.05
C ALA A 135 2.66 -11.88 -4.34
N TYR A 136 1.35 -11.94 -4.08
CA TYR A 136 0.63 -10.97 -3.25
C TYR A 136 1.14 -10.98 -1.80
N ASP A 137 1.30 -12.16 -1.20
CA ASP A 137 1.86 -12.31 0.16
C ASP A 137 3.28 -11.75 0.26
N THR A 138 4.11 -11.98 -0.76
CA THR A 138 5.46 -11.42 -0.82
C THR A 138 5.43 -9.88 -0.78
N VAL A 139 4.49 -9.24 -1.47
CA VAL A 139 4.33 -7.78 -1.43
C VAL A 139 3.81 -7.32 -0.07
N CYS A 140 2.84 -8.03 0.53
CA CYS A 140 2.33 -7.73 1.87
C CYS A 140 3.44 -7.84 2.93
N ALA A 141 4.27 -8.88 2.87
CA ALA A 141 5.40 -9.07 3.77
C ALA A 141 6.46 -7.97 3.61
N HIS A 142 6.77 -7.56 2.38
CA HIS A 142 7.68 -6.44 2.12
C HIS A 142 7.12 -5.13 2.68
N PHE A 143 5.82 -4.87 2.46
CA PHE A 143 5.17 -3.69 3.00
C PHE A 143 5.11 -3.71 4.54
N TYR A 144 4.86 -4.87 5.15
CA TYR A 144 4.95 -5.04 6.61
C TYR A 144 6.31 -4.61 7.15
N ARG A 145 7.41 -5.09 6.55
CA ARG A 145 8.78 -4.72 6.95
C ARG A 145 9.03 -3.22 6.81
N PHE A 146 8.55 -2.61 5.74
CA PHE A 146 8.59 -1.16 5.56
C PHE A 146 7.85 -0.42 6.69
N LEU A 147 6.66 -0.90 7.09
CA LEU A 147 5.89 -0.31 8.18
C LEU A 147 6.49 -0.54 9.57
N THR A 148 7.21 -1.64 9.79
CA THR A 148 7.84 -1.96 11.09
C THR A 148 9.28 -1.46 11.20
N GLY A 149 9.86 -0.93 10.13
CA GLY A 149 11.27 -0.52 10.10
C GLY A 149 12.23 -1.71 10.21
N SER A 150 11.78 -2.91 9.87
CA SER A 150 12.63 -4.09 9.80
C SER A 150 13.44 -4.01 8.51
N GLU A 151 14.77 -3.86 8.60
CA GLU A 151 15.66 -3.81 7.43
C GLU A 151 15.47 -5.05 6.51
N PRO A 152 15.68 -4.93 5.19
CA PRO A 152 15.71 -6.07 4.27
C PRO A 152 16.81 -7.08 4.61
#